data_AF-D2U736-F1
#
_entry.id   AF-D2U736-F1
#
_cell.length_a   1.000
_cell.length_b   1.000
_cell.length_c   1.000
_cell.angle_alpha   90.00
_cell.angle_beta   90.00
_cell.angle_gamma   90.00
#
_symmetry.space_group_name_H-M   'P 1'
#
loop_
_entity.id
_entity.type
_entity.pdbx_description
1 polymer ?
#
loop_
_entity_poly.entity_id
_entity_poly.type
_entity_poly.pdbx_seq_one_letter_code
_entity_poly.pdbx_strand_id
1 'polypeptide(L)'
;MALNGFGRQQEEQQLGRRLRRSVSAAVLLIALSLLSEALMLPPAAAQRDENYPPPGIMKMAKPFHDSCVEKTGVTEAAIKEFSDGDIHEDEKLKCYMNCFFHEIEVVDDNGDVHLEKLFATVPLSIRDKLMEMSKDCVHPEGDSLCQKAWWFHQCWKKADPKHYFLV
;
A
#
# COMPACT_ATOMS: atom_id res chain seq x y z
N MET A 1 60.48 50.51 -4.00
CA MET A 1 60.11 49.08 -3.91
C MET A 1 58.66 48.96 -3.42
N ALA A 2 57.69 48.67 -4.29
CA ALA A 2 56.32 48.34 -3.89
C ALA A 2 55.57 47.64 -5.03
N LEU A 3 55.92 46.39 -5.36
CA LEU A 3 55.17 45.55 -6.30
C LEU A 3 55.32 44.07 -5.89
N ASN A 4 54.61 43.62 -4.85
CA ASN A 4 54.49 42.18 -4.53
C ASN A 4 53.19 41.80 -3.76
N GLY A 5 52.21 42.70 -3.64
CA GLY A 5 50.98 42.45 -2.86
C GLY A 5 49.74 42.04 -3.66
N PHE A 6 49.70 42.32 -4.98
CA PHE A 6 48.46 42.23 -5.76
C PHE A 6 48.17 40.82 -6.33
N GLY A 7 49.22 40.02 -6.61
CA GLY A 7 49.06 38.67 -7.19
C GLY A 7 48.49 37.64 -6.21
N ARG A 8 48.90 37.69 -4.94
CA ARG A 8 48.49 36.72 -3.90
C ARG A 8 46.99 36.85 -3.54
N GLN A 9 46.42 38.05 -3.61
CA GLN A 9 44.99 38.27 -3.33
C GLN A 9 44.05 37.72 -4.41
N GLN A 10 44.47 37.71 -5.68
CA GLN A 10 43.66 37.16 -6.77
C GLN A 10 43.61 35.62 -6.75
N GLU A 11 44.71 34.97 -6.41
CA GLU A 11 44.79 33.50 -6.34
C GLU A 11 43.92 32.91 -5.23
N GLU A 12 43.93 33.50 -4.02
CA GLU A 12 43.09 33.06 -2.91
C GLU A 12 41.60 33.27 -3.18
N GLN A 13 41.23 34.37 -3.86
CA GLN A 13 39.85 34.61 -4.29
C GLN A 13 39.39 33.62 -5.38
N GLN A 14 40.27 33.26 -6.31
CA GLN A 14 39.96 32.28 -7.35
C GLN A 14 39.87 30.85 -6.80
N LEU A 15 40.77 30.48 -5.88
CA LEU A 15 40.73 29.21 -5.17
C LEU A 15 39.46 29.10 -4.33
N GLY A 16 39.09 30.16 -3.59
CA GLY A 16 37.85 30.23 -2.83
C GLY A 16 36.60 30.12 -3.72
N ARG A 17 36.59 30.72 -4.92
CA ARG A 17 35.48 30.59 -5.89
C ARG A 17 35.41 29.19 -6.51
N ARG A 18 36.55 28.56 -6.83
CA ARG A 18 36.60 27.18 -7.33
C ARG A 18 36.15 26.19 -6.24
N LEU A 19 36.65 26.35 -5.01
CA LEU A 19 36.26 25.54 -3.87
C LEU A 19 34.77 25.69 -3.55
N ARG A 20 34.23 26.92 -3.58
CA ARG A 20 32.80 27.19 -3.37
C ARG A 20 31.91 26.60 -4.46
N ARG A 21 32.34 26.62 -5.73
CA ARG A 21 31.63 25.97 -6.85
C ARG A 21 31.66 24.44 -6.74
N SER A 22 32.82 23.87 -6.41
CA SER A 22 32.97 22.41 -6.23
C SER A 22 32.17 21.90 -5.03
N VAL A 23 32.17 22.62 -3.90
CA VAL A 23 31.35 22.28 -2.73
C VAL A 23 29.86 22.39 -3.07
N SER A 24 29.43 23.42 -3.80
CA SER A 24 28.03 23.58 -4.19
C SER A 24 27.54 22.47 -5.15
N ALA A 25 28.38 22.04 -6.09
CA ALA A 25 28.08 20.92 -6.99
C ALA A 25 28.02 19.58 -6.24
N ALA A 26 28.95 19.35 -5.29
CA ALA A 26 28.94 18.15 -4.45
C ALA A 26 27.70 18.09 -3.54
N VAL A 27 27.30 19.21 -2.93
CA VAL A 27 26.08 19.29 -2.10
C VAL A 27 24.81 19.05 -2.92
N LEU A 28 24.72 19.56 -4.15
CA LEU A 28 23.60 19.28 -5.06
C LEU A 28 23.54 17.81 -5.48
N LEU A 29 24.69 17.18 -5.78
CA LEU A 29 24.74 15.76 -6.13
C LEU A 29 24.38 14.85 -4.94
N ILE A 30 24.82 15.19 -3.73
CA ILE A 30 24.44 14.48 -2.50
C ILE A 30 22.95 14.65 -2.21
N ALA A 31 22.39 15.85 -2.39
CA ALA A 31 20.95 16.07 -2.23
C ALA A 31 20.12 15.28 -3.27
N LEU A 32 20.60 15.17 -4.51
CA LEU A 32 19.97 14.37 -5.57
C LEU A 32 20.04 12.86 -5.33
N SER A 33 21.15 12.35 -4.76
CA SER A 33 21.23 10.94 -4.37
C SER A 33 20.32 10.61 -3.19
N LEU A 34 20.19 11.50 -2.20
CA LEU A 34 19.29 11.33 -1.05
C LEU A 34 17.80 11.39 -1.44
N LEU A 35 17.45 12.07 -2.54
CA LEU A 35 16.09 12.09 -3.09
C LEU A 35 15.69 10.75 -3.73
N SER A 36 16.65 9.87 -4.05
CA SER A 36 16.39 8.57 -4.70
C SER A 36 16.16 7.43 -3.70
N GLU A 37 16.47 7.65 -2.42
CA GLU A 37 16.29 6.65 -1.34
C GLU A 37 14.90 6.74 -0.68
N ALA A 38 14.05 7.68 -1.12
CA ALA A 38 12.78 8.00 -0.47
C ALA A 38 11.55 7.16 -0.92
N LEU A 39 11.70 6.08 -1.70
CA LEU A 39 10.54 5.28 -2.11
C LEU A 39 10.77 3.77 -2.08
N MET A 40 11.21 3.25 -0.94
CA MET A 40 11.02 1.84 -0.62
C MET A 40 10.28 1.75 0.71
N LEU A 41 8.97 2.08 0.71
CA LEU A 41 8.14 1.64 1.84
C LEU A 41 8.23 0.12 1.88
N PRO A 42 8.60 -0.48 3.03
CA PRO A 42 8.63 -1.93 3.14
C PRO A 42 7.22 -2.47 2.88
N PRO A 43 7.10 -3.59 2.15
CA PRO A 43 5.81 -4.15 1.76
C PRO A 43 4.94 -4.41 2.99
N ALA A 44 3.61 -4.34 2.83
CA ALA A 44 2.63 -4.51 3.90
C ALA A 44 2.92 -5.72 4.80
N ALA A 45 3.26 -6.86 4.19
CA ALA A 45 3.57 -8.08 4.92
C ALA A 45 4.82 -7.98 5.84
N ALA A 46 5.81 -7.15 5.48
CA ALA A 46 7.03 -6.98 6.28
C ALA A 46 6.78 -6.21 7.59
N GLN A 47 5.60 -5.61 7.75
CA GLN A 47 5.22 -4.83 8.93
C GLN A 47 4.28 -5.59 9.89
N ARG A 48 3.79 -6.77 9.50
CA ARG A 48 2.82 -7.56 10.29
C ARG A 48 3.48 -8.19 11.52
N ASP A 49 2.71 -8.29 12.60
CA ASP A 49 3.14 -9.01 13.80
C ASP A 49 3.16 -10.53 13.51
N GLU A 50 3.99 -11.31 14.22
CA GLU A 50 4.23 -12.75 13.96
C GLU A 50 2.94 -13.60 13.83
N ASN A 51 1.91 -13.27 14.62
CA ASN A 51 0.63 -13.99 14.64
C ASN A 51 -0.48 -13.31 13.83
N TYR A 52 -0.12 -12.47 12.86
CA TYR A 52 -1.06 -11.74 12.02
C TYR A 52 -0.82 -12.02 10.52
N PRO A 53 -1.85 -12.37 9.72
CA PRO A 53 -3.27 -12.49 10.10
C PRO A 53 -3.53 -13.63 11.10
N PRO A 54 -4.55 -13.54 11.97
CA PRO A 54 -4.78 -14.57 12.98
C PRO A 54 -5.05 -15.94 12.33
N PRO A 55 -4.29 -17.02 12.65
CA PRO A 55 -4.38 -18.29 11.94
C PRO A 55 -5.79 -18.92 11.93
N GLY A 56 -6.55 -18.71 13.01
CA GLY A 56 -7.95 -19.16 13.09
C GLY A 56 -8.84 -18.52 12.02
N ILE A 57 -8.61 -17.24 11.69
CA ILE A 57 -9.34 -16.52 10.65
C ILE A 57 -9.00 -17.09 9.28
N MET A 58 -7.72 -17.31 9.00
CA MET A 58 -7.26 -17.91 7.73
C MET A 58 -7.89 -19.29 7.52
N LYS A 59 -7.97 -20.11 8.59
CA LYS A 59 -8.62 -21.43 8.53
C LYS A 59 -10.12 -21.32 8.27
N MET A 60 -10.82 -20.37 8.90
CA MET A 60 -12.26 -20.17 8.69
C MET A 60 -12.58 -19.60 7.30
N ALA A 61 -11.70 -18.74 6.77
CA ALA A 61 -11.86 -18.12 5.46
C ALA A 61 -11.59 -19.08 4.29
N LYS A 62 -10.79 -20.14 4.52
CA LYS A 62 -10.34 -21.06 3.47
C LYS A 62 -11.46 -21.61 2.57
N PRO A 63 -12.61 -22.10 3.07
CA PRO A 63 -13.66 -22.63 2.19
C PRO A 63 -14.23 -21.58 1.23
N PHE A 64 -14.36 -20.33 1.68
CA PHE A 64 -14.84 -19.22 0.85
C PHE A 64 -13.78 -18.80 -0.18
N HIS A 65 -12.52 -18.76 0.24
CA HIS A 65 -11.39 -18.54 -0.67
C HIS A 65 -11.37 -19.63 -1.77
N ASP A 66 -11.40 -20.92 -1.41
CA ASP A 66 -11.38 -22.03 -2.36
C ASP A 66 -12.54 -21.91 -3.38
N SER A 67 -13.76 -21.63 -2.89
CA SER A 67 -14.97 -21.39 -3.70
C SER A 67 -14.79 -20.22 -4.67
N CYS A 68 -14.26 -19.09 -4.21
CA CYS A 68 -14.08 -17.90 -5.03
C CYS A 68 -12.92 -18.01 -6.02
N VAL A 69 -11.84 -18.72 -5.68
CA VAL A 69 -10.77 -19.05 -6.62
C VAL A 69 -11.32 -19.90 -7.76
N GLU A 70 -12.11 -20.93 -7.45
CA GLU A 70 -12.76 -21.77 -8.45
C GLU A 70 -13.71 -20.98 -9.36
N LYS A 71 -14.58 -20.14 -8.77
CA LYS A 71 -15.60 -19.37 -9.51
C LYS A 71 -15.02 -18.30 -10.42
N THR A 72 -13.91 -17.68 -10.01
CA THR A 72 -13.36 -16.50 -10.71
C THR A 72 -12.13 -16.84 -11.56
N GLY A 73 -11.45 -17.94 -11.25
CA GLY A 73 -10.18 -18.33 -11.87
C GLY A 73 -9.04 -17.34 -11.60
N VAL A 74 -9.13 -16.55 -10.53
CA VAL A 74 -8.04 -15.70 -10.03
C VAL A 74 -6.84 -16.58 -9.66
N THR A 75 -5.64 -16.05 -9.79
CA THR A 75 -4.43 -16.79 -9.40
C THR A 75 -4.07 -16.50 -7.94
N GLU A 76 -3.56 -17.51 -7.24
CA GLU A 76 -2.98 -17.36 -5.91
C GLU A 76 -1.91 -16.25 -5.85
N ALA A 77 -1.14 -16.11 -6.94
CA ALA A 77 -0.12 -15.07 -7.06
C ALA A 77 -0.73 -13.66 -7.04
N ALA A 78 -1.85 -13.44 -7.73
CA ALA A 78 -2.55 -12.15 -7.73
C ALA A 78 -3.13 -11.83 -6.34
N ILE A 79 -3.76 -12.81 -5.68
CA ILE A 79 -4.27 -12.64 -4.30
C ILE A 79 -3.11 -12.27 -3.36
N LYS A 80 -2.03 -13.05 -3.40
CA LYS A 80 -0.87 -12.87 -2.53
C LYS A 80 -0.19 -11.52 -2.77
N GLU A 81 -0.01 -11.12 -4.02
CA GLU A 81 0.61 -9.83 -4.35
C GLU A 81 -0.25 -8.66 -3.81
N PHE A 82 -1.57 -8.73 -3.99
CA PHE A 82 -2.45 -7.69 -3.45
C PHE A 82 -2.45 -7.68 -1.91
N SER A 83 -2.41 -8.86 -1.28
CA SER A 83 -2.38 -8.99 0.18
C SER A 83 -1.07 -8.43 0.77
N ASP A 84 0.08 -8.86 0.23
CA ASP A 84 1.38 -8.72 0.88
C ASP A 84 2.27 -7.64 0.24
N GLY A 85 2.14 -7.47 -1.07
CA GLY A 85 2.91 -6.55 -1.90
C GLY A 85 2.09 -5.33 -2.28
N ASP A 86 2.13 -4.97 -3.56
CA ASP A 86 1.56 -3.73 -4.07
C ASP A 86 0.11 -3.87 -4.57
N ILE A 87 -0.63 -2.75 -4.50
CA ILE A 87 -1.94 -2.64 -5.12
C ILE A 87 -1.76 -2.74 -6.63
N HIS A 88 -2.47 -3.69 -7.25
CA HIS A 88 -2.52 -3.86 -8.68
C HIS A 88 -3.95 -4.14 -9.14
N GLU A 89 -4.15 -4.07 -10.45
CA GLU A 89 -5.43 -4.33 -11.09
C GLU A 89 -5.40 -5.66 -11.84
N ASP A 90 -6.33 -6.54 -11.49
CA ASP A 90 -6.61 -7.79 -12.19
C ASP A 90 -8.13 -8.01 -12.11
N GLU A 91 -8.80 -8.19 -13.25
CA GLU A 91 -10.26 -8.30 -13.30
C GLU A 91 -10.80 -9.52 -12.54
N LYS A 92 -10.06 -10.63 -12.51
CA LYS A 92 -10.45 -11.82 -11.75
C LYS A 92 -10.27 -11.59 -10.27
N LEU A 93 -9.22 -10.86 -9.85
CA LEU A 93 -9.02 -10.45 -8.46
C LEU A 93 -10.13 -9.52 -7.98
N LYS A 94 -10.56 -8.56 -8.80
CA LYS A 94 -11.70 -7.67 -8.50
C LYS A 94 -12.95 -8.50 -8.23
N CYS A 95 -13.24 -9.47 -9.09
CA CYS A 95 -14.39 -10.35 -8.90
C CYS A 95 -14.22 -11.37 -7.77
N TYR A 96 -12.99 -11.77 -7.44
CA TYR A 96 -12.68 -12.60 -6.27
C TYR A 96 -13.07 -11.88 -4.98
N MET A 97 -12.69 -10.60 -4.84
CA MET A 97 -13.08 -9.76 -3.71
C MET A 97 -14.60 -9.63 -3.59
N ASN A 98 -15.29 -9.39 -4.71
CA ASN A 98 -16.76 -9.35 -4.72
C ASN A 98 -17.40 -10.70 -4.33
N CYS A 99 -16.87 -11.80 -4.88
CA CYS A 99 -17.33 -13.15 -4.56
C CYS A 99 -17.22 -13.41 -3.05
N PHE A 100 -16.11 -13.00 -2.43
CA PHE A 100 -15.92 -13.22 -1.00
C PHE A 100 -17.01 -12.55 -0.15
N PHE A 101 -17.41 -11.31 -0.50
CA PHE A 101 -18.53 -10.63 0.18
C PHE A 101 -19.87 -11.37 0.01
N HIS A 102 -20.10 -12.01 -1.15
CA HIS A 102 -21.29 -12.81 -1.37
C HIS A 102 -21.26 -14.12 -0.58
N GLU A 103 -20.12 -14.82 -0.54
CA GLU A 103 -19.98 -16.10 0.18
C GLU A 103 -20.18 -15.97 1.69
N ILE A 104 -19.77 -14.85 2.28
CA ILE A 104 -20.01 -14.55 3.71
C ILE A 104 -21.34 -13.81 3.94
N GLU A 105 -22.15 -13.66 2.90
CA GLU A 105 -23.48 -13.06 2.90
C GLU A 105 -23.49 -11.62 3.44
N VAL A 106 -22.52 -10.76 3.12
CA VAL A 106 -22.46 -9.37 3.63
C VAL A 106 -22.85 -8.30 2.62
N VAL A 107 -23.56 -8.71 1.56
CA VAL A 107 -24.11 -7.81 0.54
C VAL A 107 -25.59 -7.52 0.78
N ASP A 108 -26.08 -6.42 0.19
CA ASP A 108 -27.50 -6.05 0.11
C ASP A 108 -28.21 -6.74 -1.08
N ASP A 109 -29.49 -6.41 -1.29
CA ASP A 109 -30.31 -6.99 -2.36
C ASP A 109 -29.82 -6.65 -3.78
N ASN A 110 -28.98 -5.61 -3.94
CA ASN A 110 -28.37 -5.21 -5.20
C ASN A 110 -26.97 -5.83 -5.40
N GLY A 111 -26.47 -6.58 -4.40
CA GLY A 111 -25.13 -7.14 -4.38
C GLY A 111 -24.05 -6.16 -3.91
N ASP A 112 -24.44 -4.99 -3.40
CA ASP A 112 -23.54 -3.99 -2.84
C ASP A 112 -23.12 -4.35 -1.41
N VAL A 113 -21.87 -4.08 -1.03
CA VAL A 113 -21.36 -4.42 0.31
C VAL A 113 -22.10 -3.62 1.39
N HIS A 114 -22.75 -4.33 2.30
CA HIS A 114 -23.41 -3.74 3.46
C HIS A 114 -22.42 -3.68 4.64
N LEU A 115 -21.71 -2.56 4.80
CA LEU A 115 -20.63 -2.41 5.79
C LEU A 115 -21.02 -2.80 7.22
N GLU A 116 -22.22 -2.45 7.68
CA GLU A 116 -22.67 -2.86 9.03
C GLU A 116 -22.80 -4.38 9.17
N LYS A 117 -23.30 -5.06 8.12
CA LYS A 117 -23.39 -6.53 8.08
C LYS A 117 -22.00 -7.14 8.04
N LEU A 118 -21.09 -6.58 7.24
CA LEU A 118 -19.68 -6.97 7.22
C LEU A 118 -19.05 -6.87 8.62
N PHE A 119 -19.19 -5.74 9.31
CA PHE A 119 -18.63 -5.56 10.64
C PHE A 119 -19.26 -6.50 11.68
N ALA A 120 -20.55 -6.81 11.56
CA ALA A 120 -21.23 -7.75 12.42
C ALA A 120 -20.78 -9.20 12.19
N THR A 121 -20.49 -9.58 10.94
CA THR A 121 -20.09 -10.93 10.52
C THR A 121 -18.63 -11.23 10.83
N VAL A 122 -17.71 -10.27 10.63
CA VAL A 122 -16.29 -10.54 10.85
C VAL A 122 -15.97 -10.84 12.33
N PRO A 123 -15.03 -11.77 12.60
CA PRO A 123 -14.64 -12.10 13.97
C PRO A 123 -14.04 -10.92 14.73
N LEU A 124 -14.27 -10.90 16.05
CA LEU A 124 -13.84 -9.81 16.94
C LEU A 124 -12.33 -9.51 16.88
N SER A 125 -11.50 -10.51 16.60
CA SER A 125 -10.04 -10.35 16.53
C SER A 125 -9.55 -9.44 15.40
N ILE A 126 -10.39 -9.18 14.39
CA ILE A 126 -10.07 -8.29 13.26
C ILE A 126 -11.08 -7.15 13.08
N ARG A 127 -12.25 -7.23 13.74
CA ARG A 127 -13.35 -6.28 13.57
C ARG A 127 -12.94 -4.84 13.82
N ASP A 128 -12.33 -4.55 14.95
CA ASP A 128 -11.98 -3.17 15.32
C ASP A 128 -10.99 -2.56 14.32
N LYS A 129 -10.03 -3.36 13.85
CA LYS A 129 -9.07 -2.95 12.81
C LYS A 129 -9.78 -2.69 11.47
N LEU A 130 -10.70 -3.57 11.07
CA LEU A 130 -11.49 -3.39 9.86
C LEU A 130 -12.36 -2.12 9.94
N MET A 131 -13.00 -1.87 11.08
CA MET A 131 -13.79 -0.66 11.31
C MET A 131 -12.90 0.59 11.26
N GLU A 132 -11.72 0.56 11.88
CA GLU A 132 -10.77 1.66 11.86
C GLU A 132 -10.31 2.00 10.43
N MET A 133 -9.86 1.00 9.65
CA MET A 133 -9.45 1.21 8.27
C MET A 133 -10.61 1.56 7.32
N SER A 134 -11.86 1.38 7.76
CA SER A 134 -13.05 1.70 6.95
C SER A 134 -13.60 3.11 7.16
N LYS A 135 -13.08 3.90 8.13
CA LYS A 135 -13.66 5.21 8.50
C LYS A 135 -13.86 6.15 7.32
N ASP A 136 -12.88 6.20 6.42
CA ASP A 136 -12.90 7.05 5.21
C ASP A 136 -13.21 6.25 3.93
N CYS A 137 -13.60 4.98 4.06
CA CYS A 137 -13.85 4.04 2.97
C CYS A 137 -15.32 3.59 2.92
N VAL A 138 -16.25 4.54 2.84
CA VAL A 138 -17.70 4.26 2.96
C VAL A 138 -18.51 4.43 1.66
N HIS A 139 -17.91 5.01 0.62
CA HIS A 139 -18.56 5.29 -0.65
C HIS A 139 -17.76 4.65 -1.79
N PRO A 140 -18.03 3.38 -2.15
CA PRO A 140 -17.28 2.70 -3.18
C PRO A 140 -17.55 3.29 -4.56
N GLU A 141 -16.49 3.43 -5.36
CA GLU A 141 -16.56 3.91 -6.74
C GLU A 141 -16.28 2.75 -7.70
N GLY A 142 -17.04 2.69 -8.80
CA GLY A 142 -16.87 1.68 -9.85
C GLY A 142 -18.15 1.38 -10.61
N ASP A 143 -17.99 0.94 -11.85
CA ASP A 143 -19.10 0.65 -12.77
C ASP A 143 -19.68 -0.77 -12.60
N SER A 144 -19.04 -1.61 -11.78
CA SER A 144 -19.47 -2.98 -11.50
C SER A 144 -19.29 -3.35 -10.02
N LEU A 145 -19.98 -4.40 -9.57
CA LEU A 145 -19.80 -4.93 -8.21
C LEU A 145 -18.36 -5.37 -7.95
N CYS A 146 -17.69 -5.98 -8.95
CA CYS A 146 -16.28 -6.34 -8.86
C CYS A 146 -15.38 -5.11 -8.64
N GLN A 147 -15.62 -4.03 -9.39
CA GLN A 147 -14.85 -2.79 -9.24
C GLN A 147 -15.10 -2.12 -7.88
N LYS A 148 -16.36 -2.06 -7.43
CA LYS A 148 -16.71 -1.52 -6.11
C LYS A 148 -16.11 -2.33 -4.96
N ALA A 149 -16.10 -3.66 -5.07
CA ALA A 149 -15.44 -4.53 -4.10
C ALA A 149 -13.92 -4.24 -4.04
N TRP A 150 -13.26 -4.17 -5.20
CA TRP A 150 -11.84 -3.82 -5.25
C TRP A 150 -11.56 -2.42 -4.71
N TRP A 151 -12.45 -1.46 -4.94
CA TRP A 151 -12.35 -0.11 -4.38
C TRP A 151 -12.25 -0.15 -2.85
N PHE A 152 -13.09 -0.94 -2.17
CA PHE A 152 -13.00 -1.10 -0.72
C PHE A 152 -11.64 -1.65 -0.31
N HIS A 153 -11.20 -2.73 -0.94
CA HIS A 153 -9.94 -3.39 -0.61
C HIS A 153 -8.72 -2.49 -0.82
N GLN A 154 -8.67 -1.70 -1.91
CA GLN A 154 -7.58 -0.72 -2.07
C GLN A 154 -7.65 0.41 -1.04
N CYS A 155 -8.85 0.84 -0.64
CA CYS A 155 -9.03 1.92 0.32
C CYS A 155 -8.56 1.46 1.72
N TRP A 156 -8.99 0.28 2.15
CA TRP A 156 -8.57 -0.35 3.39
C TRP A 156 -7.06 -0.60 3.43
N LYS A 157 -6.47 -1.12 2.35
CA LYS A 157 -5.02 -1.34 2.26
C LYS A 157 -4.23 -0.03 2.34
N LYS A 158 -4.74 1.06 1.75
CA LYS A 158 -4.11 2.39 1.86
C LYS A 158 -4.24 2.97 3.27
N ALA A 159 -5.38 2.76 3.93
CA ALA A 159 -5.65 3.28 5.27
C ALA A 159 -4.83 2.57 6.35
N ASP A 160 -4.69 1.24 6.28
CA ASP A 160 -3.89 0.46 7.22
C ASP A 160 -3.18 -0.72 6.51
N PRO A 161 -2.06 -0.47 5.82
CA PRO A 161 -1.33 -1.53 5.11
C PRO A 161 -0.75 -2.58 6.07
N LYS A 162 -0.48 -2.22 7.33
CA LYS A 162 0.05 -3.16 8.33
C LYS A 162 -0.98 -4.24 8.65
N HIS A 163 -2.25 -3.87 8.80
CA HIS A 163 -3.31 -4.81 9.19
C HIS A 163 -4.21 -5.27 8.05
N TYR A 164 -4.19 -4.62 6.90
CA TYR A 164 -4.89 -5.15 5.75
C TYR A 164 -4.30 -6.51 5.35
N PHE A 165 -5.16 -7.48 5.04
CA PHE A 165 -4.80 -8.72 4.39
C PHE A 165 -5.97 -9.21 3.51
N LEU A 166 -5.63 -9.97 2.48
CA LEU A 166 -6.55 -10.73 1.65
C LEU A 166 -6.19 -12.22 1.78
N VAL A 167 -7.22 -13.06 1.88
CA VAL A 167 -7.09 -14.52 1.98
C VAL A 167 -7.01 -15.12 0.59
#